data_AF-A0A1E4I9H1-F1
#
_entry.id   AF-A0A1E4I9H1-F1
#
_cell.length_a   1.000
_cell.length_b   1.000
_cell.length_c   1.000
_cell.angle_alpha   90.00
_cell.angle_beta   90.00
_cell.angle_gamma   90.00
#
_symmetry.space_group_name_H-M   'P 1'
#
loop_
_entity.id
_entity.type
_entity.pdbx_description
1 polymer ?
#
loop_
_entity_poly.entity_id
_entity_poly.type
_entity_poly.pdbx_seq_one_letter_code
_entity_poly.pdbx_strand_id
1 'polypeptide(L)'
;MDISACNSIDGTIVDIKKGRATTNLRMKSEIGDVVLVVTSSSVEALQVEVGDSVTALFREVDVMLMKGDAAISTNNRFVGRVLDMKKGGVTAEMPLDLGGGRRMVAVIARTAAEEMGIEIGDELTACVREGDLVLAKGSAFSIRNRQQGTITNLRPGTVTTELTLDTGNGELYALLAKTVADDMGLAEGDQVTALMRERDFLIER
;
A
#
# COMPACT_ATOMS: atom_id res chain seq x y z
N MET A 1 -1.69 -14.36 5.82
CA MET A 1 -1.66 -14.09 4.37
C MET A 1 -0.49 -13.18 4.18
N ASP A 2 0.54 -13.65 3.49
CA ASP A 2 1.82 -12.94 3.49
C ASP A 2 1.90 -12.17 2.17
N ILE A 3 1.54 -10.88 2.23
CA ILE A 3 1.59 -9.95 1.11
C ILE A 3 2.49 -8.79 1.49
N SER A 4 3.23 -8.27 0.51
CA SER A 4 4.20 -7.20 0.74
C SER A 4 3.60 -5.81 1.00
N ALA A 5 2.28 -5.70 1.14
CA ALA A 5 1.62 -4.47 1.57
C ALA A 5 1.59 -4.44 3.10
N CYS A 6 2.40 -3.59 3.72
CA CYS A 6 2.48 -3.52 5.17
C CYS A 6 1.29 -2.78 5.81
N ASN A 7 0.53 -2.01 5.03
CA ASN A 7 -0.65 -1.33 5.51
C ASN A 7 -1.91 -2.11 5.12
N SER A 8 -2.73 -2.41 6.13
CA SER A 8 -4.04 -3.04 5.97
C SER A 8 -5.08 -2.30 6.80
N ILE A 9 -6.25 -2.07 6.20
CA ILE A 9 -7.40 -1.48 6.89
C ILE A 9 -8.61 -2.39 6.64
N ASP A 10 -9.06 -3.07 7.69
CA ASP A 10 -10.26 -3.89 7.64
C ASP A 10 -11.52 -3.05 7.76
N GLY A 11 -12.59 -3.51 7.13
CA GLY A 11 -13.89 -2.85 7.24
C GLY A 11 -14.97 -3.51 6.42
N THR A 12 -16.10 -2.81 6.29
CA THR A 12 -17.30 -3.30 5.61
C THR A 12 -17.71 -2.36 4.49
N ILE A 13 -17.99 -2.90 3.30
CA ILE A 13 -18.48 -2.10 2.17
C ILE A 13 -19.86 -1.52 2.52
N VAL A 14 -20.00 -0.21 2.38
CA VAL A 14 -21.25 0.52 2.68
C VAL A 14 -21.83 1.26 1.48
N ASP A 15 -21.05 1.45 0.42
CA ASP A 15 -21.53 2.05 -0.83
C ASP A 15 -20.68 1.57 -2.02
N ILE A 16 -21.34 1.36 -3.16
CA ILE A 16 -20.72 0.95 -4.42
C ILE A 16 -21.28 1.83 -5.54
N LYS A 17 -20.42 2.68 -6.10
CA LYS A 17 -20.74 3.51 -7.26
C LYS A 17 -19.99 3.00 -8.48
N LYS A 18 -20.65 2.11 -9.22
CA LYS A 18 -20.12 1.47 -10.43
C LYS A 18 -20.04 2.44 -11.60
N GLY A 19 -18.86 2.59 -12.18
CA GLY A 19 -18.63 3.25 -13.46
C GLY A 19 -18.31 2.24 -14.57
N ARG A 20 -18.07 2.74 -15.79
CA ARG A 20 -17.80 1.88 -16.96
C ARG A 20 -16.50 1.10 -16.82
N ALA A 21 -15.41 1.75 -16.42
CA ALA A 21 -14.08 1.13 -16.28
C ALA A 21 -13.69 0.93 -14.82
N THR A 22 -14.05 1.88 -13.96
CA THR A 22 -13.72 1.88 -12.54
C THR A 22 -14.97 1.94 -11.68
N THR A 23 -14.86 1.45 -10.46
CA THR A 23 -15.91 1.51 -9.44
C THR A 23 -15.35 2.19 -8.20
N ASN A 24 -16.09 3.17 -7.68
CA ASN A 24 -15.79 3.76 -6.38
C ASN A 24 -16.47 2.94 -5.30
N LEU A 25 -15.71 2.50 -4.32
CA LEU A 25 -16.17 1.77 -3.16
C LEU A 25 -15.95 2.64 -1.94
N ARG A 26 -16.94 2.67 -1.04
CA ARG A 26 -16.76 3.22 0.30
C ARG A 26 -16.92 2.10 1.30
N MET A 27 -15.97 1.97 2.21
CA MET A 27 -16.03 1.06 3.34
C MET A 27 -15.97 1.81 4.66
N LYS A 28 -16.67 1.31 5.67
CA LYS A 28 -16.52 1.75 7.05
C LYS A 28 -15.46 0.91 7.73
N SER A 29 -14.47 1.56 8.35
CA SER A 29 -13.44 0.93 9.18
C SER A 29 -13.46 1.52 10.58
N GLU A 30 -12.66 0.94 11.49
CA GLU A 30 -12.52 1.49 12.83
C GLU A 30 -11.71 2.80 12.89
N ILE A 31 -10.98 3.14 11.83
CA ILE A 31 -10.19 4.38 11.70
C ILE A 31 -10.86 5.42 10.80
N GLY A 32 -12.14 5.20 10.45
CA GLY A 32 -12.94 6.11 9.63
C GLY A 32 -13.42 5.48 8.32
N ASP A 33 -14.05 6.30 7.49
CA ASP A 33 -14.45 5.90 6.13
C ASP A 33 -13.21 5.80 5.24
N VAL A 34 -13.14 4.73 4.44
CA VAL A 34 -12.10 4.52 3.44
C VAL A 34 -12.76 4.43 2.06
N VAL A 35 -12.20 5.15 1.10
CA VAL A 35 -12.65 5.16 -0.30
C VAL A 35 -11.60 4.49 -1.17
N LEU A 36 -12.04 3.56 -2.02
CA LEU A 36 -11.20 2.84 -2.97
C LEU A 36 -11.72 3.03 -4.39
N VAL A 37 -10.81 3.12 -5.35
CA VAL A 37 -11.13 3.09 -6.78
C VAL A 37 -10.43 1.92 -7.45
N VAL A 38 -11.20 0.87 -7.70
CA VAL A 38 -10.75 -0.36 -8.37
C VAL A 38 -11.39 -0.50 -9.75
N THR A 39 -10.90 -1.44 -10.57
CA THR A 39 -11.56 -1.71 -11.87
C THR A 39 -12.94 -2.33 -11.64
N SER A 40 -13.92 -1.96 -12.48
CA SER A 40 -15.27 -2.55 -12.41
C SER A 40 -15.24 -4.06 -12.63
N SER A 41 -14.33 -4.54 -13.49
CA SER A 41 -14.10 -5.98 -13.69
C SER A 41 -13.58 -6.69 -12.44
N SER A 42 -12.83 -5.99 -11.57
CA SER A 42 -12.35 -6.57 -10.31
C SER A 42 -13.48 -6.72 -9.29
N VAL A 43 -14.40 -5.75 -9.23
CA VAL A 43 -15.60 -5.83 -8.37
C VAL A 43 -16.49 -7.00 -8.79
N GLU A 44 -16.69 -7.18 -10.10
CA GLU A 44 -17.45 -8.31 -10.64
C GLU A 44 -16.77 -9.65 -10.36
N ALA A 45 -15.45 -9.75 -10.59
CA ALA A 45 -14.69 -10.99 -10.37
C ALA A 45 -14.65 -11.40 -8.90
N LEU A 46 -14.57 -10.44 -7.98
CA LEU A 46 -14.59 -10.66 -6.54
C LEU A 46 -16.01 -10.79 -5.97
N GLN A 47 -17.04 -10.55 -6.79
CA GLN A 47 -18.45 -10.53 -6.39
C GLN A 47 -18.66 -9.65 -5.16
N VAL A 48 -18.17 -8.41 -5.21
CA VAL A 48 -18.23 -7.47 -4.08
C VAL A 48 -19.61 -6.83 -4.01
N GLU A 49 -20.21 -6.89 -2.84
CA GLU A 49 -21.54 -6.38 -2.51
C GLU A 49 -21.50 -5.50 -1.26
N VAL A 50 -22.52 -4.67 -1.08
CA VAL A 50 -22.70 -3.89 0.16
C VAL A 50 -22.93 -4.86 1.31
N GLY A 51 -22.20 -4.66 2.42
CA GLY A 51 -22.22 -5.54 3.58
C GLY A 51 -21.05 -6.53 3.64
N ASP A 52 -20.26 -6.65 2.56
CA ASP A 52 -19.08 -7.51 2.58
C ASP A 52 -18.00 -7.01 3.54
N SER A 53 -17.43 -7.93 4.31
CA SER A 53 -16.17 -7.72 5.02
C SER A 53 -14.99 -7.80 4.06
N VAL A 54 -14.18 -6.75 4.03
CA VAL A 54 -13.06 -6.58 3.10
C VAL A 54 -11.87 -5.92 3.80
N THR A 55 -10.69 -6.04 3.18
CA THR A 55 -9.48 -5.37 3.62
C THR A 55 -8.97 -4.45 2.50
N ALA A 56 -8.65 -3.21 2.84
CA ALA A 56 -7.92 -2.29 1.99
C ALA A 56 -6.42 -2.44 2.26
N LEU A 57 -5.65 -2.78 1.23
CA LEU A 57 -4.20 -2.99 1.30
C LEU A 57 -3.49 -1.93 0.47
N PHE A 58 -2.40 -1.35 0.98
CA PHE A 58 -1.59 -0.39 0.22
C PHE A 58 -0.16 -0.39 0.76
N ARG A 59 0.76 0.17 -0.03
CA ARG A 59 2.16 0.19 0.35
C ARG A 59 2.49 1.44 1.14
N GLU A 60 3.49 1.33 2.00
CA GLU A 60 4.09 2.42 2.77
C GLU A 60 4.57 3.59 1.91
N VAL A 61 5.03 3.32 0.69
CA VAL A 61 5.47 4.34 -0.28
C VAL A 61 4.31 5.07 -0.96
N ASP A 62 3.09 4.56 -0.86
CA ASP A 62 1.88 5.22 -1.37
C ASP A 62 1.29 6.21 -0.34
N VAL A 63 1.87 6.28 0.87
CA VAL A 63 1.41 7.16 1.95
C VAL A 63 2.12 8.52 1.87
N MET A 64 1.34 9.57 1.65
CA MET A 64 1.79 10.95 1.76
C MET A 64 1.57 11.47 3.18
N LEU A 65 2.53 12.24 3.70
CA LEU A 65 2.41 12.86 5.03
C LEU A 65 2.15 14.36 4.89
N MET A 66 1.26 14.87 5.72
CA MET A 66 0.92 16.28 5.78
C MET A 66 1.01 16.77 7.22
N LYS A 67 1.67 17.91 7.42
CA LYS A 67 1.74 18.64 8.69
C LYS A 67 0.77 19.82 8.61
N GLY A 68 -0.15 19.93 9.57
CA GLY A 68 -1.24 20.92 9.53
C GLY A 68 -2.39 20.50 8.62
N ASP A 69 -3.20 21.48 8.20
CA ASP A 69 -4.37 21.27 7.34
C ASP A 69 -4.17 21.93 5.97
N ALA A 70 -4.42 21.17 4.91
CA ALA A 70 -4.41 21.66 3.55
C ALA A 70 -5.46 20.94 2.70
N ALA A 71 -5.90 21.63 1.65
CA ALA A 71 -6.74 21.03 0.62
C ALA A 71 -5.91 20.06 -0.22
N ILE A 72 -6.21 18.76 -0.13
CA ILE A 72 -5.64 17.71 -0.97
C ILE A 72 -6.77 16.91 -1.62
N SER A 73 -6.52 16.36 -2.80
CA SER A 73 -7.49 15.66 -3.64
C SER A 73 -7.68 14.19 -3.26
N THR A 74 -7.67 13.87 -1.97
CA THR A 74 -7.97 12.52 -1.45
C THR A 74 -8.85 12.60 -0.22
N ASN A 75 -9.77 11.64 -0.12
CA ASN A 75 -10.68 11.44 1.00
C ASN A 75 -10.05 10.57 2.10
N ASN A 76 -9.06 9.75 1.78
CA ASN A 76 -8.42 8.89 2.77
C ASN A 76 -7.38 9.70 3.53
N ARG A 77 -7.77 10.17 4.71
CA ARG A 77 -6.96 11.00 5.60
C ARG A 77 -7.02 10.41 7.00
N PHE A 78 -5.87 10.03 7.53
CA PHE A 78 -5.76 9.38 8.83
C PHE A 78 -4.79 10.17 9.69
N VAL A 79 -5.30 10.79 10.76
CA VAL A 79 -4.45 11.49 11.72
C VAL A 79 -3.71 10.45 12.55
N GLY A 80 -2.40 10.63 12.69
CA GLY A 80 -1.57 9.72 13.46
C GLY A 80 -0.35 10.40 14.06
N ARG A 81 0.17 9.80 15.13
CA ARG A 81 1.39 10.26 15.80
C ARG A 81 2.60 9.48 15.33
N VAL A 82 3.68 10.15 14.98
CA VAL A 82 4.96 9.51 14.63
C VAL A 82 5.50 8.74 15.82
N LEU A 83 5.65 7.42 15.68
CA LEU A 83 6.17 6.54 16.72
C LEU A 83 7.69 6.43 16.69
N ASP A 84 8.26 6.39 15.49
CA ASP A 84 9.69 6.26 15.24
C ASP A 84 10.01 6.82 13.85
N MET A 85 11.30 7.02 13.57
CA MET A 85 11.77 7.41 12.25
C MET A 85 13.10 6.73 11.91
N LYS A 86 13.04 5.72 11.03
CA LYS A 86 14.23 5.05 10.51
C LYS A 86 14.70 5.73 9.23
N LYS A 87 15.79 6.48 9.33
CA LYS A 87 16.39 7.20 8.19
C LYS A 87 17.35 6.30 7.40
N GLY A 88 17.04 6.06 6.13
CA GLY A 88 17.96 5.50 5.16
C GLY A 88 18.80 6.57 4.45
N GLY A 89 19.54 6.18 3.42
CA GLY A 89 20.30 7.11 2.59
C GLY A 89 19.41 8.06 1.77
N VAL A 90 18.26 7.55 1.29
CA VAL A 90 17.35 8.28 0.36
C VAL A 90 15.95 8.44 0.94
N THR A 91 15.47 7.45 1.70
CA THR A 91 14.11 7.41 2.25
C THR A 91 14.12 7.37 3.77
N ALA A 92 12.99 7.70 4.39
CA ALA A 92 12.74 7.55 5.81
C ALA A 92 11.45 6.76 6.03
N GLU A 93 11.50 5.73 6.88
CA GLU A 93 10.35 4.93 7.29
C GLU A 93 9.82 5.45 8.63
N MET A 94 8.49 5.64 8.69
CA MET A 94 7.80 6.23 9.83
C MET A 94 6.54 5.42 10.15
N PRO A 95 6.57 4.56 11.18
CA PRO A 95 5.35 4.04 11.77
C PRO A 95 4.59 5.17 12.49
N LEU A 96 3.28 5.21 12.26
CA LEU A 96 2.33 6.13 12.85
C LEU A 96 1.35 5.37 13.74
N ASP A 97 1.03 5.92 14.90
CA ASP A 97 -0.08 5.48 15.74
C ASP A 97 -1.36 6.20 15.35
N LEU A 98 -2.36 5.44 14.90
CA LEU A 98 -3.70 5.95 14.56
C LEU A 98 -4.67 5.86 15.74
N GLY A 99 -4.19 5.48 16.93
CA GLY A 99 -4.98 5.22 18.12
C GLY A 99 -5.68 3.87 18.09
N GLY A 100 -6.13 3.39 19.26
CA GLY A 100 -6.84 2.11 19.38
C GLY A 100 -5.99 0.88 19.01
N GLY A 101 -4.65 0.99 19.12
CA GLY A 101 -3.72 -0.10 18.78
C GLY A 101 -3.43 -0.25 17.29
N ARG A 102 -3.94 0.64 16.44
CA ARG A 102 -3.80 0.56 14.98
C ARG A 102 -2.63 1.41 14.51
N ARG A 103 -1.92 0.92 13.51
CA ARG A 103 -0.71 1.56 12.98
C ARG A 103 -0.78 1.69 11.47
N MET A 104 -0.07 2.67 10.96
CA MET A 104 0.20 2.83 9.52
C MET A 104 1.67 3.18 9.34
N VAL A 105 2.32 2.58 8.36
CA VAL A 105 3.71 2.87 8.02
C VAL A 105 3.75 3.74 6.78
N ALA A 106 4.49 4.83 6.83
CA ALA A 106 4.80 5.67 5.69
C ALA A 106 6.29 5.59 5.36
N VAL A 107 6.64 5.53 4.08
CA VAL A 107 8.02 5.67 3.60
C VAL A 107 8.05 6.84 2.62
N ILE A 108 8.70 7.93 3.02
CA ILE A 108 8.84 9.13 2.20
C ILE A 108 10.31 9.44 1.91
N ALA A 109 10.58 10.38 1.00
CA ALA A 109 11.93 10.88 0.79
C ALA A 109 12.48 11.45 2.11
N ARG A 110 13.73 11.10 2.44
CA ARG A 110 14.39 11.58 3.65
C ARG A 110 14.47 13.10 3.67
N THR A 111 14.80 13.70 2.53
CA THR A 111 14.87 15.17 2.40
C THR A 111 13.51 15.81 2.69
N ALA A 112 12.40 15.22 2.24
CA ALA A 112 11.07 15.72 2.55
C ALA A 112 10.77 15.66 4.06
N ALA A 113 11.14 14.58 4.74
CA ALA A 113 11.00 14.47 6.19
C ALA A 113 11.79 15.56 6.94
N GLU A 114 13.01 15.84 6.48
CA GLU A 114 13.90 16.86 7.04
C GLU A 114 13.40 18.29 6.77
N GLU A 115 12.97 18.57 5.53
CA GLU A 115 12.41 19.87 5.12
C GLU A 115 11.09 20.19 5.84
N MET A 116 10.25 19.18 6.07
CA MET A 116 9.02 19.32 6.85
C MET A 116 9.27 19.42 8.36
N GLY A 117 10.50 19.18 8.82
CA GLY A 117 10.86 19.15 10.23
C GLY A 117 10.00 18.14 10.99
N ILE A 118 9.86 16.92 10.46
CA ILE A 118 9.11 15.85 11.13
C ILE A 118 9.96 15.28 12.27
N GLU A 119 9.39 15.20 13.46
CA GLU A 119 10.00 14.63 14.65
C GLU A 119 9.19 13.46 15.21
N ILE A 120 9.83 12.60 15.99
CA ILE A 120 9.12 11.56 16.75
C ILE A 120 8.15 12.26 17.72
N GLY A 121 6.90 11.80 17.74
CA GLY A 121 5.84 12.40 18.53
C GLY A 121 5.04 13.47 17.79
N ASP A 122 5.43 13.90 16.59
CA ASP A 122 4.60 14.79 15.77
C ASP A 122 3.26 14.14 15.42
N GLU A 123 2.20 14.96 15.40
CA GLU A 123 0.92 14.58 14.82
C GLU A 123 0.89 14.99 13.35
N LEU A 124 0.65 14.01 12.47
CA LEU A 124 0.59 14.19 11.03
C LEU A 124 -0.69 13.59 10.48
N THR A 125 -1.10 14.04 9.30
CA THR A 125 -2.16 13.39 8.53
C THR A 125 -1.55 12.52 7.44
N ALA A 126 -1.73 11.21 7.54
CA ALA A 126 -1.40 10.25 6.50
C ALA A 126 -2.49 10.22 5.44
N CYS A 127 -2.10 10.42 4.19
CA CYS A 127 -3.00 10.60 3.06
C CYS A 127 -2.66 9.59 1.97
N VAL A 128 -3.65 8.83 1.50
CA VAL A 128 -3.44 7.81 0.46
C VAL A 128 -4.47 8.01 -0.64
N ARG A 129 -4.06 8.00 -1.90
CA ARG A 129 -5.03 8.16 -3.00
C ARG A 129 -5.91 6.92 -3.10
N GLU A 130 -7.19 7.07 -3.37
CA GLU A 130 -8.15 5.97 -3.49
C GLU A 130 -7.75 4.91 -4.53
N GLY A 131 -6.97 5.33 -5.54
CA GLY A 131 -6.42 4.45 -6.57
C GLY A 131 -5.12 3.72 -6.20
N ASP A 132 -4.51 4.01 -5.07
CA ASP A 132 -3.30 3.31 -4.65
C ASP A 132 -3.63 2.11 -3.73
N LEU A 133 -4.90 2.01 -3.29
CA LEU A 133 -5.45 0.93 -2.49
C LEU A 133 -5.84 -0.28 -3.36
N VAL A 134 -5.58 -1.46 -2.81
CA VAL A 134 -5.97 -2.78 -3.33
C VAL A 134 -7.07 -3.32 -2.44
N LEU A 135 -8.18 -3.74 -3.05
CA LEU A 135 -9.26 -4.41 -2.32
C LEU A 135 -8.94 -5.89 -2.19
N ALA A 136 -9.02 -6.44 -0.98
CA ALA A 136 -9.02 -7.87 -0.72
C ALA A 136 -10.36 -8.31 -0.13
N LYS A 137 -10.90 -9.42 -0.65
CA LYS A 137 -12.08 -10.11 -0.10
C LYS A 137 -11.70 -11.57 0.11
N GLY A 138 -11.60 -11.99 1.38
CA GLY A 138 -11.03 -13.29 1.73
C GLY A 138 -9.59 -13.41 1.21
N SER A 139 -9.30 -14.46 0.44
CA SER A 139 -7.97 -14.68 -0.13
C SER A 139 -7.73 -14.02 -1.50
N ALA A 140 -8.73 -13.33 -2.05
CA ALA A 140 -8.71 -12.79 -3.40
C ALA A 140 -8.48 -11.27 -3.40
N PHE A 141 -7.78 -10.77 -4.43
CA PHE A 141 -7.38 -9.37 -4.54
C PHE A 141 -7.96 -8.73 -5.80
N SER A 142 -8.12 -7.41 -5.81
CA SER A 142 -8.55 -6.66 -6.97
C SER A 142 -7.48 -6.52 -8.05
N ILE A 143 -6.22 -6.84 -7.74
CA ILE A 143 -5.12 -6.87 -8.71
C ILE A 143 -5.23 -8.11 -9.60
N ARG A 144 -5.34 -7.89 -10.90
CA ARG A 144 -5.38 -8.97 -11.90
C ARG A 144 -4.05 -9.22 -12.61
N ASN A 145 -3.17 -8.23 -12.65
CA ASN A 145 -1.84 -8.41 -13.22
C ASN A 145 -0.98 -9.15 -12.19
N ARG A 146 -0.85 -10.46 -12.39
CA ARG A 146 -0.15 -11.38 -11.50
C ARG A 146 0.86 -12.17 -12.30
N GLN A 147 2.11 -12.14 -11.87
CA GLN A 147 3.18 -12.88 -12.53
C GLN A 147 3.91 -13.74 -11.49
N GLN A 148 3.89 -15.05 -11.68
CA GLN A 148 4.70 -15.96 -10.89
C GLN A 148 6.16 -15.84 -11.30
N GLY A 149 7.06 -15.97 -10.34
CA GLY A 149 8.49 -15.98 -10.57
C GLY A 149 9.28 -16.49 -9.38
N THR A 150 10.55 -16.75 -9.62
CA THR A 150 11.54 -17.14 -8.63
C THR A 150 12.38 -15.94 -8.25
N ILE A 151 12.59 -15.70 -6.96
CA ILE A 151 13.56 -14.69 -6.53
C ILE A 151 14.97 -15.15 -6.94
N THR A 152 15.64 -14.37 -7.79
CA THR A 152 17.00 -14.66 -8.25
C THR A 152 18.05 -13.81 -7.56
N ASN A 153 17.66 -12.67 -7.00
CA ASN A 153 18.56 -11.76 -6.30
C ASN A 153 17.77 -10.93 -5.28
N LEU A 154 18.32 -10.80 -4.06
CA LEU A 154 17.85 -9.90 -3.02
C LEU A 154 18.99 -9.03 -2.52
N ARG A 155 18.77 -7.71 -2.53
CA ARG A 155 19.75 -6.72 -2.06
C ARG A 155 19.13 -5.84 -0.98
N PRO A 156 19.27 -6.24 0.30
CA PRO A 156 18.78 -5.45 1.42
C PRO A 156 19.53 -4.12 1.55
N GLY A 157 18.80 -3.01 1.59
CA GLY A 157 19.28 -1.69 2.01
C GLY A 157 18.88 -1.39 3.44
N THR A 158 18.91 -0.11 3.83
CA THR A 158 18.52 0.31 5.19
C THR A 158 17.01 0.29 5.40
N VAL A 159 16.27 0.84 4.44
CA VAL A 159 14.79 0.99 4.48
C VAL A 159 14.12 0.13 3.43
N THR A 160 14.75 -0.09 2.28
CA THR A 160 14.19 -0.88 1.18
C THR A 160 15.07 -2.08 0.85
N THR A 161 14.48 -3.13 0.28
CA THR A 161 15.16 -4.26 -0.34
C THR A 161 14.86 -4.25 -1.84
N GLU A 162 15.92 -4.28 -2.66
CA GLU A 162 15.80 -4.53 -4.09
C GLU A 162 15.70 -6.03 -4.36
N LEU A 163 14.83 -6.39 -5.28
CA LEU A 163 14.45 -7.75 -5.59
C LEU A 163 14.43 -7.94 -7.10
N THR A 164 14.98 -9.05 -7.57
CA THR A 164 14.87 -9.51 -8.96
C THR A 164 14.11 -10.82 -9.00
N LEU A 165 13.10 -10.91 -9.88
CA LEU A 165 12.31 -12.10 -10.12
C LEU A 165 12.54 -12.62 -11.53
N ASP A 166 12.91 -13.88 -11.67
CA ASP A 166 12.83 -14.59 -12.95
C ASP A 166 11.42 -15.16 -13.12
N THR A 167 10.74 -14.73 -14.18
CA THR A 167 9.37 -15.15 -14.52
C THR A 167 9.32 -16.28 -15.55
N GLY A 168 10.48 -16.76 -16.01
CA GLY A 168 10.64 -17.66 -17.15
C GLY A 168 10.52 -16.98 -18.51
N ASN A 169 9.90 -15.80 -18.58
CA ASN A 169 9.75 -15.00 -19.80
C ASN A 169 10.51 -13.66 -19.73
N GLY A 170 11.38 -13.50 -18.73
CA GLY A 170 12.11 -12.27 -18.45
C GLY A 170 12.17 -11.97 -16.95
N GLU A 171 12.83 -10.87 -16.62
CA GLU A 171 13.03 -10.44 -15.24
C GLU A 171 12.05 -9.32 -14.84
N LEU A 172 11.58 -9.37 -13.60
CA LEU A 172 10.91 -8.24 -12.94
C LEU A 172 11.80 -7.70 -11.83
N TYR A 173 11.85 -6.38 -11.73
CA TYR A 173 12.59 -5.67 -10.70
C TYR A 173 11.58 -4.98 -9.78
N ALA A 174 11.75 -5.16 -8.47
CA ALA A 174 10.85 -4.56 -7.50
C ALA A 174 11.61 -4.10 -6.25
N LEU A 175 11.01 -3.11 -5.60
CA LEU A 175 11.47 -2.56 -4.32
C LEU A 175 10.41 -2.83 -3.27
N LEU A 176 10.81 -3.37 -2.13
CA LEU A 176 9.96 -3.57 -0.95
C LEU A 176 10.55 -2.79 0.23
N ALA A 177 9.73 -2.46 1.23
CA ALA A 177 10.26 -2.16 2.54
C ALA A 177 11.09 -3.34 3.06
N LYS A 178 12.24 -3.04 3.67
CA LYS A 178 13.16 -4.06 4.19
C LYS A 178 12.48 -4.90 5.27
N THR A 179 11.75 -4.23 6.18
CA THR A 179 10.96 -4.87 7.24
C THR A 179 9.98 -5.89 6.67
N VAL A 180 9.28 -5.53 5.58
CA VAL A 180 8.36 -6.46 4.89
C VAL A 180 9.09 -7.67 4.31
N ALA A 181 10.22 -7.46 3.64
CA ALA A 181 10.99 -8.57 3.08
C ALA A 181 11.54 -9.50 4.18
N ASP A 182 12.00 -8.91 5.29
CA ASP A 182 12.49 -9.64 6.47
C ASP A 182 11.35 -10.43 7.14
N ASP A 183 10.19 -9.79 7.38
CA ASP A 183 9.02 -10.39 8.05
C ASP A 183 8.39 -11.53 7.23
N MET A 184 8.41 -11.41 5.91
CA MET A 184 8.00 -12.48 5.00
C MET A 184 9.05 -13.60 4.87
N GLY A 185 10.26 -13.40 5.39
CA GLY A 185 11.35 -14.38 5.30
C GLY A 185 11.84 -14.63 3.87
N LEU A 186 11.75 -13.63 2.98
CA LEU A 186 12.09 -13.79 1.57
C LEU A 186 13.57 -14.15 1.39
N ALA A 187 13.83 -15.15 0.57
CA ALA A 187 15.16 -15.62 0.20
C ALA A 187 15.28 -15.87 -1.32
N GLU A 188 16.51 -15.86 -1.82
CA GLU A 188 16.79 -16.33 -3.18
C GLU A 188 16.35 -17.79 -3.33
N GLY A 189 15.70 -18.10 -4.45
CA GLY A 189 15.09 -19.39 -4.73
C GLY A 189 13.60 -19.48 -4.37
N ASP A 190 13.06 -18.54 -3.60
CA ASP A 190 11.65 -18.55 -3.24
C ASP A 190 10.74 -18.34 -4.45
N GLN A 191 9.65 -19.11 -4.48
CA GLN A 191 8.57 -18.94 -5.45
C GLN A 191 7.57 -17.90 -4.93
N VAL A 192 7.44 -16.79 -5.65
CA VAL A 192 6.52 -15.71 -5.27
C VAL A 192 5.65 -15.28 -6.45
N THR A 193 4.61 -14.50 -6.16
CA THR A 193 3.78 -13.88 -7.20
C THR A 193 3.88 -12.36 -7.09
N ALA A 194 4.42 -11.72 -8.13
CA ALA A 194 4.36 -10.27 -8.27
C ALA A 194 2.93 -9.82 -8.56
N LEU A 195 2.43 -8.86 -7.79
CA LEU A 195 1.14 -8.22 -7.97
C LEU A 195 1.37 -6.78 -8.43
N MET A 196 0.88 -6.41 -9.61
CA MET A 196 1.12 -5.09 -10.22
C MET A 196 -0.19 -4.34 -10.41
N ARG A 197 -0.31 -3.12 -9.89
CA ARG A 197 -1.53 -2.32 -10.08
C ARG A 197 -1.64 -1.86 -11.53
N GLU A 198 -2.85 -1.80 -12.04
CA GLU A 198 -3.13 -1.47 -13.45
C GLU A 198 -2.66 -0.07 -13.84
N ARG A 199 -2.55 0.85 -12.88
CA ARG A 199 -2.16 2.25 -13.10
C ARG A 199 -0.64 2.50 -13.10
N ASP A 200 0.15 1.50 -12.74
CA ASP A 200 1.62 1.63 -12.62
C ASP A 200 2.34 1.38 -13.97
N PHE A 201 1.59 1.10 -15.04
CA PHE A 201 2.12 0.86 -16.38
C PHE A 201 2.11 2.13 -17.25
N LEU A 202 3.25 2.42 -17.88
CA LEU A 202 3.38 3.39 -18.97
C LEU A 202 3.45 2.63 -20.31
N ILE A 203 2.77 3.11 -21.34
CA ILE A 203 2.72 2.46 -22.66
C ILE A 203 3.37 3.40 -23.70
N GLU A 204 4.40 2.91 -24.38
CA GLU A 204 5.04 3.56 -25.53
C GLU A 204 4.70 2.81 -26.82
N ARG A 205 4.70 3.50 -27.97
CA ARG A 205 4.50 2.93 -29.30
C ARG A 205 5.60 3.36 -30.24
#